data_AF-A0A357M2E0-F1
#
_entry.id   AF-A0A357M2E0-F1
#
_cell.length_a   1.000
_cell.length_b   1.000
_cell.length_c   1.000
_cell.angle_alpha   90.00
_cell.angle_beta   90.00
_cell.angle_gamma   90.00
#
_symmetry.space_group_name_H-M   'P 1'
#
loop_
_entity.id
_entity.type
_entity.pdbx_description
1 polymer ?
#
loop_
_entity_poly.entity_id
_entity_poly.type
_entity_poly.pdbx_seq_one_letter_code
_entity_poly.pdbx_strand_id
1 'polypeptide(L)'
;MKFLIYEYKVMSGKVTTFIADSTSLEERAKIMGYQAAVIGLGFIIGPVLGGFIDELGIRAPFFFAAFICKSIYLKNNLRKQKMEIKNKRFLRGNQTNLTYQVE
;
A
#
# COMPACT_ATOMS: atom_id res chain seq x y z
N MET A 1 -9.18 -22.02 15.75
CA MET A 1 -10.06 -21.50 14.66
C MET A 1 -10.71 -20.15 14.97
N LYS A 2 -11.30 -19.92 16.15
CA LYS A 2 -11.91 -18.61 16.53
C LYS A 2 -10.95 -17.40 16.47
N PHE A 3 -9.65 -17.59 16.77
CA PHE A 3 -8.63 -16.53 16.75
C PHE A 3 -8.35 -15.99 15.33
N LEU A 4 -8.23 -16.88 14.34
CA LEU A 4 -8.00 -16.50 12.94
C LEU A 4 -9.18 -15.74 12.33
N ILE A 5 -10.40 -16.10 12.71
CA ILE A 5 -11.63 -15.42 12.27
C ILE A 5 -11.72 -14.01 12.87
N TYR A 6 -11.26 -13.83 14.12
CA TYR A 6 -11.20 -12.52 14.77
C TYR A 6 -10.19 -11.59 14.10
N GLU A 7 -8.97 -12.06 13.81
CA GLU A 7 -7.98 -11.25 13.10
C GLU A 7 -8.42 -10.91 11.68
N TYR A 8 -9.05 -11.85 10.97
CA TYR A 8 -9.59 -11.59 9.64
C TYR A 8 -10.68 -10.50 9.67
N LYS A 9 -11.58 -10.58 10.65
CA LYS A 9 -12.64 -9.57 10.85
C LYS A 9 -12.07 -8.20 11.25
N VAL A 10 -11.05 -8.18 12.10
CA VAL A 10 -10.34 -6.95 12.48
C VAL A 10 -9.55 -6.37 11.30
N MET A 11 -8.93 -7.21 10.46
CA MET A 11 -8.13 -6.74 9.32
C MET A 11 -8.97 -6.06 8.24
N SER A 12 -10.20 -6.51 8.00
CA SER A 12 -11.11 -5.89 7.03
C SER A 12 -11.46 -4.43 7.37
N GLY A 13 -11.38 -4.04 8.64
CA GLY A 13 -11.71 -2.69 9.12
C GLY A 13 -10.51 -1.79 9.42
N LYS A 14 -9.26 -2.26 9.31
CA LYS A 14 -8.08 -1.48 9.74
C LYS A 14 -7.94 -0.13 9.03
N VAL A 15 -8.30 -0.08 7.75
CA VAL A 15 -8.23 1.16 6.96
C VAL A 15 -9.28 2.16 7.42
N THR A 16 -10.51 1.71 7.66
CA THR A 16 -11.59 2.60 8.12
C THR A 16 -11.34 3.08 9.55
N THR A 17 -10.83 2.24 10.45
CA THR A 17 -10.47 2.66 11.82
C THR A 17 -9.29 3.63 11.80
N PHE A 18 -8.27 3.37 10.99
CA PHE A 18 -7.13 4.28 10.85
C PHE A 18 -7.56 5.64 10.31
N ILE A 19 -8.42 5.67 9.29
CA ILE A 19 -8.98 6.91 8.76
C ILE A 19 -9.78 7.61 9.84
N ALA A 20 -10.62 6.88 10.59
CA ALA A 20 -11.38 7.47 11.69
C ALA A 20 -10.44 8.12 12.73
N ASP A 21 -9.39 7.44 13.18
CA ASP A 21 -8.48 7.95 14.21
C ASP A 21 -7.61 9.12 13.73
N SER A 22 -7.35 9.24 12.42
CA SER A 22 -6.46 10.25 11.84
C SER A 22 -7.17 11.47 11.24
N THR A 23 -8.50 11.48 11.17
CA THR A 23 -9.28 12.55 10.52
C THR A 23 -10.18 13.31 11.49
N SER A 24 -10.33 14.62 11.25
CA SER A 24 -11.23 15.49 12.02
C SER A 24 -12.70 15.12 11.77
N LEU A 25 -13.58 15.47 12.70
CA LEU A 25 -15.02 15.16 12.59
C LEU A 25 -15.66 15.73 11.32
N GLU A 26 -15.22 16.90 10.87
CA GLU A 26 -15.72 17.58 9.68
C GLU A 26 -15.26 16.88 8.38
N GLU A 27 -14.01 16.43 8.31
CA GLU A 27 -13.46 15.80 7.10
C GLU A 27 -13.72 14.30 7.01
N ARG A 28 -14.03 13.64 8.13
CA ARG A 28 -14.19 12.19 8.20
C ARG A 28 -15.25 11.67 7.23
N ALA A 29 -16.40 12.34 7.14
CA ALA A 29 -17.47 11.95 6.21
C ALA A 29 -17.01 12.02 4.74
N LYS A 30 -16.28 13.07 4.39
CA LYS A 30 -15.73 13.27 3.05
C LYS A 30 -14.70 12.19 2.68
N ILE A 31 -13.77 11.89 3.59
CA ILE A 31 -12.70 10.90 3.34
C ILE A 31 -13.27 9.48 3.27
N MET A 32 -14.24 9.14 4.13
CA MET A 32 -14.97 7.87 4.06
C MET A 32 -15.77 7.76 2.74
N GLY A 33 -16.36 8.86 2.26
CA GLY A 33 -17.01 8.93 0.95
C GLY A 33 -16.04 8.64 -0.19
N TYR A 34 -14.83 9.20 -0.16
CA TYR A 34 -13.80 8.89 -1.15
C TYR A 34 -13.35 7.43 -1.10
N GLN A 35 -13.22 6.85 0.10
CA GLN A 35 -12.89 5.43 0.24
C GLN A 35 -13.95 4.55 -0.45
N ALA A 36 -15.24 4.83 -0.20
CA ALA A 36 -16.34 4.11 -0.85
C ALA A 36 -16.32 4.30 -2.38
N ALA A 37 -16.04 5.52 -2.86
CA ALA A 37 -15.94 5.81 -4.29
C ALA A 37 -14.81 5.02 -4.96
N VAL A 38 -13.62 4.97 -4.35
CA VAL A 38 -12.48 4.21 -4.87
C VAL A 38 -12.76 2.70 -4.90
N ILE A 39 -13.39 2.17 -3.84
CA ILE A 39 -13.80 0.75 -3.80
C ILE A 39 -14.80 0.46 -4.93
N GLY A 40 -15.83 1.29 -5.08
CA GLY A 40 -16.83 1.15 -6.14
C GLY A 40 -16.22 1.22 -7.54
N LEU A 41 -15.33 2.20 -7.77
CA LEU A 41 -14.60 2.31 -9.03
C LEU A 41 -13.75 1.07 -9.32
N GLY A 42 -13.11 0.49 -8.30
CA GLY A 42 -12.38 -0.77 -8.43
C GLY A 42 -13.25 -1.93 -8.90
N PHE A 43 -14.48 -2.02 -8.40
CA PHE A 43 -15.46 -3.04 -8.82
C PHE A 43 -16.04 -2.82 -10.21
N ILE A 44 -15.97 -1.61 -10.76
CA ILE A 44 -16.37 -1.34 -12.14
C ILE A 44 -15.20 -1.60 -13.08
N ILE A 45 -14.05 -0.97 -12.81
CA ILE A 45 -12.88 -1.01 -13.67
C ILE A 45 -12.27 -2.41 -13.71
N GLY A 46 -12.24 -3.12 -12.58
CA GLY A 46 -11.65 -4.46 -12.46
C GLY A 46 -12.26 -5.47 -13.44
N PRO A 47 -13.56 -5.76 -13.39
CA PRO A 47 -14.23 -6.67 -14.32
C PRO A 47 -14.19 -6.19 -15.77
N VAL A 48 -14.28 -4.88 -16.02
CA VAL A 48 -14.19 -4.33 -17.38
C VAL A 48 -12.83 -4.64 -17.99
N LEU A 49 -11.74 -4.32 -17.28
CA LEU A 49 -10.39 -4.64 -17.75
C LEU A 49 -10.16 -6.16 -17.82
N GLY A 50 -10.69 -6.91 -16.87
CA GLY A 50 -10.62 -8.38 -16.86
C GLY A 50 -11.29 -9.00 -18.08
N GLY A 51 -12.46 -8.50 -18.48
CA GLY A 51 -13.20 -8.95 -19.66
C GLY A 51 -12.46 -8.67 -20.96
N PHE A 52 -11.87 -7.47 -21.11
CA PHE A 52 -11.05 -7.18 -22.30
C PHE A 52 -9.81 -8.08 -22.39
N ILE A 53 -9.18 -8.40 -21.27
CA ILE A 53 -7.98 -9.26 -21.25
C ILE A 53 -8.35 -10.74 -21.48
N ASP A 54 -9.59 -11.14 -21.17
CA ASP A 54 -10.09 -12.50 -21.38
C ASP A 54 -10.10 -12.91 -22.87
N GLU A 55 -10.16 -11.95 -23.79
CA GLU A 55 -10.05 -12.19 -25.24
C GLU A 55 -8.70 -12.83 -25.64
N LEU A 56 -7.66 -12.63 -24.83
CA LEU A 56 -6.34 -13.27 -25.00
C LEU A 56 -6.30 -14.70 -24.43
N GLY A 57 -7.40 -15.16 -23.85
CA GLY A 57 -7.62 -16.48 -23.28
C GLY A 57 -7.99 -16.45 -21.80
N ILE A 58 -8.73 -17.46 -21.36
CA ILE A 58 -9.31 -17.54 -20.01
C ILE A 58 -8.30 -17.47 -18.83
N ARG A 59 -7.02 -17.69 -19.12
CA ARG A 59 -5.93 -17.63 -18.14
C ARG A 59 -5.25 -16.26 -18.09
N ALA A 60 -5.41 -15.43 -19.12
CA ALA A 60 -4.70 -14.16 -19.29
C ALA A 60 -4.99 -13.14 -18.16
N PRO A 61 -6.23 -12.99 -17.64
CA PRO A 61 -6.49 -12.08 -16.52
C PRO A 61 -5.70 -12.43 -15.25
N PHE A 62 -5.47 -13.73 -15.00
CA PHE A 62 -4.70 -14.18 -13.83
C PHE A 62 -3.21 -13.84 -13.97
N PHE A 63 -2.62 -14.06 -15.15
CA PHE A 63 -1.24 -13.68 -15.41
C PHE A 63 -1.04 -12.15 -15.35
N PHE A 64 -2.01 -11.39 -15.85
CA PHE A 64 -1.99 -9.93 -15.75
C PHE A 64 -2.00 -9.45 -14.30
N ALA A 65 -2.88 -10.01 -13.46
CA ALA A 65 -2.91 -9.69 -12.03
C ALA A 65 -1.59 -10.03 -11.32
N ALA A 66 -1.00 -11.19 -11.64
CA ALA A 66 0.29 -11.61 -11.10
C ALA A 66 1.43 -10.63 -11.50
N PHE A 67 1.43 -10.19 -12.76
CA PHE A 67 2.40 -9.22 -13.27
C PHE A 67 2.32 -7.86 -12.54
N ILE A 68 1.10 -7.34 -12.32
CA ILE A 68 0.88 -6.10 -11.57
C ILE A 68 1.40 -6.24 -10.14
N CYS A 69 1.05 -7.33 -9.46
CA CYS A 69 1.47 -7.57 -8.08
C CYS A 69 3.00 -7.64 -7.96
N LYS A 70 3.64 -8.39 -8.87
CA LYS A 70 5.12 -8.48 -8.92
C LYS A 70 5.77 -7.12 -9.20
N SER A 71 5.21 -6.34 -10.12
CA SER A 71 5.70 -5.01 -10.47
C SER A 71 5.65 -4.04 -9.29
N ILE A 72 4.53 -4.04 -8.54
CA ILE A 72 4.39 -3.23 -7.32
C ILE A 72 5.38 -3.68 -6.25
N TYR A 73 5.48 -4.99 -6.01
CA TYR A 73 6.42 -5.55 -5.04
C TYR A 73 7.87 -5.17 -5.35
N LEU A 74 8.29 -5.32 -6.61
CA LEU A 74 9.65 -4.99 -7.03
C LEU A 74 9.95 -3.50 -6.85
N LYS A 75 9.04 -2.62 -7.27
CA LYS A 75 9.16 -1.17 -7.07
C LYS A 75 9.28 -0.80 -5.59
N ASN A 76 8.48 -1.44 -4.74
CA ASN A 76 8.51 -1.22 -3.29
C ASN A 76 9.81 -1.74 -2.66
N ASN A 77 10.31 -2.90 -3.11
CA ASN A 77 11.58 -3.46 -2.62
C ASN A 77 12.77 -2.55 -2.97
N LEU A 78 12.81 -2.04 -4.20
CA LEU A 78 13.85 -1.09 -4.63
C LEU A 78 13.77 0.24 -3.86
N ARG A 79 12.56 0.74 -3.60
CA ARG A 79 12.35 1.93 -2.75
C ARG A 79 12.88 1.71 -1.34
N LYS A 80 12.60 0.54 -0.74
CA LYS A 80 13.07 0.21 0.60
C LYS A 80 14.60 0.23 0.68
N GLN A 81 15.28 -0.38 -0.29
CA GLN A 81 16.74 -0.35 -0.34
C GLN A 81 17.32 1.07 -0.48
N LYS A 82 16.72 1.91 -1.33
CA LYS A 82 17.16 3.30 -1.47
C LYS A 82 17.03 4.08 -0.15
N MET A 83 15.96 3.85 0.59
CA MET A 83 15.75 4.50 1.89
C MET A 83 16.75 4.02 2.94
N GLU A 84 17.06 2.72 2.99
CA GLU A 84 18.07 2.17 3.91
C GLU A 84 19.48 2.72 3.60
N ILE A 85 19.86 2.79 2.33
CA ILE A 85 21.15 3.36 1.91
C ILE A 85 21.23 4.85 2.26
N LYS A 86 20.15 5.61 2.00
CA LYS A 86 20.09 7.04 2.34
C LYS A 86 20.19 7.25 3.86
N ASN A 87 19.49 6.46 4.66
CA ASN A 87 19.52 6.55 6.12
C ASN A 87 20.92 6.22 6.67
N LYS A 88 21.56 5.15 6.18
CA LYS A 88 22.95 4.81 6.56
C LYS A 88 23.94 5.92 6.21
N ARG A 89 23.77 6.59 5.07
CA ARG A 89 24.62 7.75 4.68
C ARG A 89 24.38 8.97 5.57
N PHE A 90 23.12 9.25 5.94
CA PHE A 90 22.77 10.33 6.86
C PHE A 90 23.36 10.11 8.26
N LEU A 91 23.23 8.89 8.80
CA LEU A 91 23.79 8.54 10.11
C LEU A 91 25.32 8.64 10.13
N ARG A 92 26.00 8.23 9.04
CA ARG A 92 27.46 8.38 8.93
C ARG A 92 27.90 9.84 8.88
N GLY A 93 27.17 10.70 8.16
CA GLY A 93 27.47 12.14 8.06
C GLY A 93 27.29 12.89 9.39
N ASN A 94 26.29 12.52 10.20
CA ASN A 94 26.11 13.09 11.53
C ASN A 94 27.19 12.62 12.53
N GLN A 95 27.68 11.39 12.42
CA GLN A 95 28.78 10.90 13.27
C GLN A 95 30.11 11.58 12.95
N THR A 96 30.41 11.86 11.67
CA THR A 96 31.63 12.58 11.32
C THR A 96 31.65 13.99 11.90
N ASN A 97 30.53 14.71 11.89
CA ASN A 97 30.44 16.07 12.46
C ASN A 97 30.59 16.11 13.99
N LEU A 98 30.31 15.01 14.68
CA LEU A 98 30.49 14.88 16.13
C LEU A 98 31.92 14.50 16.52
N THR A 99 32.73 13.97 15.59
CA THR A 99 34.12 13.56 15.89
C THR A 99 35.09 14.73 15.75
N TYR A 100 34.82 15.68 14.83
CA TYR A 100 35.60 16.91 14.64
C TYR A 100 35.28 18.04 15.65
N GLN A 101 34.43 17.78 16.65
CA GLN A 101 34.04 18.75 17.70
C GLN A 101 34.59 18.34 19.09
N VAL A 102 35.32 17.22 19.17
CA VAL A 102 35.88 16.68 20.43
C VAL A 102 37.42 16.69 20.43
N GLU A 103 38.03 17.35 19.45
CA GLU A 103 39.48 17.58 19.29
C GLU A 103 39.75 19.09 19.28
#